data_AF-A0A7J5E6E1-F1
#
_entry.id   AF-A0A7J5E6E1-F1
#
_cell.length_a   1.000
_cell.length_b   1.000
_cell.length_c   1.000
_cell.angle_alpha   90.00
_cell.angle_beta   90.00
_cell.angle_gamma   90.00
#
_symmetry.space_group_name_H-M   'P 1'
#
loop_
_entity.id
_entity.type
_entity.pdbx_description
1 polymer ?
#
loop_
_entity_poly.entity_id
_entity_poly.type
_entity_poly.pdbx_seq_one_letter_code
_entity_poly.pdbx_strand_id
1 'polypeptide(L)'
;NEETFTGAENRAKNLHKINEEQNLNADYFVGVEGGIINQHYRWFAFGGMCIINKEGKTAFGSSPHFELPKVVVNELLERKELGHVMDEIMKTENSKCKSGAIGFFTNGVMDRKELYVAGLLVALVPFLHENLYSKV
;
A
#
# COMPACT_ATOMS: atom_id res chain seq x y z
N ASN A 1 -1.29 -2.63 -12.09
CA ASN A 1 -2.14 -1.51 -11.63
C ASN A 1 -1.19 -0.35 -11.35
N GLU A 2 -1.00 0.53 -12.33
CA GLU A 2 -0.13 1.71 -12.17
C GLU A 2 -0.77 2.77 -11.27
N GLU A 3 -2.11 2.87 -11.24
CA GLU A 3 -2.84 3.88 -10.47
C GLU A 3 -2.51 3.83 -8.97
N THR A 4 -2.34 2.64 -8.40
CA THR A 4 -1.95 2.48 -7.00
C THR A 4 -0.58 3.10 -6.71
N PHE A 5 0.41 2.88 -7.58
CA PHE A 5 1.73 3.47 -7.42
C PHE A 5 1.73 4.97 -7.71
N THR A 6 0.96 5.42 -8.69
CA THR A 6 0.74 6.85 -8.96
C THR A 6 0.09 7.54 -7.76
N GLY A 7 -0.90 6.92 -7.12
CA GLY A 7 -1.52 7.42 -5.90
C GLY A 7 -0.54 7.53 -4.74
N ALA A 8 0.27 6.49 -4.51
CA ALA A 8 1.32 6.51 -3.50
C ALA A 8 2.36 7.61 -3.80
N GLU A 9 2.80 7.75 -5.03
CA GLU A 9 3.76 8.78 -5.43
C GLU A 9 3.20 10.20 -5.24
N ASN A 10 1.95 10.44 -5.66
CA ASN A 10 1.30 11.73 -5.49
C ASN A 10 1.21 12.14 -4.01
N ARG A 11 0.92 11.19 -3.11
CA ARG A 11 0.93 11.44 -1.66
C ARG A 11 2.32 11.83 -1.18
N ALA A 12 3.36 11.08 -1.57
CA ALA A 12 4.74 11.37 -1.18
C ALA A 12 5.21 12.75 -1.70
N LYS A 13 4.91 13.07 -2.96
CA LYS A 13 5.22 14.37 -3.58
C LYS A 13 4.53 15.53 -2.87
N ASN A 14 3.27 15.37 -2.50
CA ASN A 14 2.54 16.40 -1.75
C ASN A 14 3.17 16.65 -0.36
N LEU A 15 3.61 15.60 0.33
CA LEU A 15 4.31 15.73 1.60
C LEU A 15 5.67 16.42 1.45
N HIS A 16 6.44 16.06 0.40
CA HIS A 16 7.71 16.72 0.08
C HIS A 16 7.51 18.23 -0.14
N LYS A 17 6.52 18.60 -0.95
CA LYS A 17 6.15 19.99 -1.20
C LYS A 17 5.76 20.74 0.08
N ILE A 18 4.91 20.13 0.93
CA ILE A 18 4.52 20.72 2.22
C ILE A 18 5.75 20.96 3.10
N ASN A 19 6.71 20.04 3.12
CA ASN A 19 7.94 20.19 3.88
C ASN A 19 8.81 21.34 3.39
N GLU A 20 8.93 21.53 2.07
CA GLU A 20 9.64 22.68 1.48
C GLU A 20 8.93 24.00 1.81
N GLU A 21 7.60 24.06 1.63
CA GLU A 21 6.80 25.26 1.87
C GLU A 21 6.76 25.68 3.35
N GLN A 22 6.79 24.71 4.26
CA GLN A 22 6.68 24.95 5.71
C GLN A 22 8.00 24.80 6.47
N ASN A 23 9.10 24.51 5.77
CA ASN A 23 10.44 24.30 6.33
C ASN A 23 10.45 23.30 7.50
N LEU A 24 9.81 22.13 7.32
CA LEU A 24 9.61 21.14 8.38
C LEU A 24 10.86 20.27 8.67
N ASN A 25 11.90 20.36 7.84
CA ASN A 25 13.16 19.62 7.97
C ASN A 25 13.01 18.08 8.05
N ALA A 26 12.03 17.50 7.34
CA ALA A 26 11.91 16.06 7.21
C ALA A 26 12.87 15.50 6.15
N ASP A 27 13.48 14.35 6.43
CA ASP A 27 14.41 13.68 5.50
C ASP A 27 13.72 12.72 4.51
N TYR A 28 12.52 12.22 4.84
CA TYR A 28 11.79 11.24 4.04
C TYR A 28 10.28 11.51 4.02
N PHE A 29 9.67 11.23 2.86
CA PHE A 29 8.25 11.39 2.58
C PHE A 29 7.69 10.08 2.07
N VAL A 30 6.65 9.58 2.75
CA VAL A 30 6.12 8.24 2.52
C VAL A 30 4.68 8.32 2.07
N GLY A 31 4.41 7.82 0.88
CA GLY A 31 3.07 7.58 0.37
C GLY A 31 2.72 6.10 0.40
N VAL A 32 1.53 5.77 0.89
CA VAL A 32 0.98 4.42 0.89
C VAL A 32 -0.42 4.47 0.29
N GLU A 33 -0.70 3.58 -0.67
CA GLU A 33 -1.99 3.48 -1.34
C GLU A 33 -2.42 2.02 -1.44
N GLY A 34 -3.68 1.74 -1.12
CA GLY A 34 -4.26 0.40 -1.29
C GLY A 34 -4.71 0.19 -2.73
N GLY A 35 -4.57 -1.02 -3.25
CA GLY A 35 -4.95 -1.33 -4.62
C GLY A 35 -5.30 -2.79 -4.83
N ILE A 36 -5.89 -3.06 -5.99
CA ILE A 36 -6.06 -4.42 -6.50
C ILE A 36 -5.38 -4.57 -7.86
N ILE A 37 -4.88 -5.76 -8.15
CA ILE A 37 -4.27 -6.09 -9.44
C ILE A 37 -4.80 -7.41 -9.94
N ASN A 38 -5.12 -7.47 -11.24
CA ASN A 38 -5.37 -8.73 -11.92
C ASN A 38 -4.03 -9.29 -12.41
N GLN A 39 -3.64 -10.43 -11.86
CA GLN A 39 -2.45 -11.17 -12.25
C GLN A 39 -2.79 -12.66 -12.27
N HIS A 40 -2.25 -13.40 -13.24
CA HIS A 40 -2.53 -14.84 -13.34
C HIS A 40 -4.04 -15.17 -13.33
N TYR A 41 -4.85 -14.35 -14.01
CA TYR A 41 -6.32 -14.46 -14.08
C TYR A 41 -7.04 -14.43 -12.73
N ARG A 42 -6.37 -13.90 -11.70
CA ARG A 42 -6.87 -13.76 -10.32
C ARG A 42 -6.70 -12.32 -9.88
N TRP A 43 -7.54 -11.89 -8.94
CA TRP A 43 -7.45 -10.56 -8.36
C TRP A 43 -6.77 -10.64 -7.00
N PHE A 44 -5.80 -9.76 -6.80
CA PHE A 44 -5.04 -9.65 -5.57
C PHE A 44 -5.20 -8.25 -5.00
N ALA A 45 -5.29 -8.15 -3.67
CA ALA A 45 -5.13 -6.89 -2.95
C ALA A 45 -3.67 -6.73 -2.48
N PHE A 46 -3.20 -5.48 -2.47
CA PHE A 46 -1.88 -5.09 -1.99
C PHE A 46 -1.86 -3.60 -1.62
N GLY A 47 -0.80 -3.17 -0.93
CA GLY A 47 -0.44 -1.76 -0.77
C GLY A 47 0.75 -1.41 -1.66
N GLY A 48 0.67 -0.31 -2.40
CA GLY A 48 1.79 0.33 -3.07
C GLY A 48 2.45 1.37 -2.15
N MET A 49 3.77 1.38 -2.11
CA MET A 49 4.57 2.30 -1.31
C MET A 49 5.45 3.14 -2.23
N CYS A 50 5.54 4.43 -1.93
CA CYS A 50 6.49 5.36 -2.51
C CYS A 50 7.22 6.08 -1.38
N ILE A 51 8.55 6.09 -1.44
CA ILE A 51 9.40 6.85 -0.52
C ILE A 51 10.21 7.85 -1.35
N ILE A 52 10.16 9.12 -0.95
CA ILE A 52 10.96 10.19 -1.54
C ILE A 52 11.87 10.73 -0.43
N ASN A 53 13.18 10.82 -0.66
CA ASN A 53 14.09 11.46 0.29
C ASN A 53 14.16 12.98 0.05
N LYS A 54 14.83 13.72 0.95
CA LYS A 54 15.01 15.18 0.82
C LYS A 54 15.73 15.65 -0.44
N GLU A 55 16.50 14.77 -1.11
CA GLU A 55 17.14 15.09 -2.39
C GLU A 55 16.23 14.81 -3.59
N GLY A 56 14.97 14.40 -3.35
CA GLY A 56 14.01 14.07 -4.38
C GLY A 56 14.19 12.67 -4.99
N LYS A 57 15.08 11.83 -4.44
CA LYS A 57 15.24 10.43 -4.89
C LYS A 57 14.02 9.62 -4.50
N THR A 58 13.40 9.00 -5.50
CA THR A 58 12.18 8.20 -5.36
C THR A 58 12.50 6.71 -5.39
N ALA A 59 11.87 5.95 -4.49
CA ALA A 59 11.88 4.50 -4.51
C ALA A 59 10.46 3.95 -4.29
N PHE A 60 10.23 2.75 -4.82
CA PHE A 60 8.95 2.07 -4.74
C PHE A 60 9.10 0.71 -4.07
N GLY A 61 8.03 0.28 -3.43
CA GLY A 61 7.87 -1.07 -2.91
C GLY A 61 6.39 -1.44 -2.87
N SER A 62 6.11 -2.72 -2.61
CA SER A 62 4.73 -3.18 -2.43
C SER A 62 4.66 -4.16 -1.28
N SER A 63 3.52 -4.18 -0.60
CA SER A 63 3.24 -5.26 0.34
C SER A 63 3.15 -6.61 -0.38
N PRO A 64 3.24 -7.72 0.36
CA PRO A 64 2.72 -8.99 -0.10
C PRO A 64 1.32 -8.85 -0.69
N HIS A 65 1.07 -9.61 -1.76
CA HIS A 65 -0.23 -9.69 -2.40
C HIS A 65 -1.01 -10.84 -1.79
N PHE A 66 -2.32 -10.67 -1.60
CA PHE A 66 -3.22 -11.75 -1.19
C PHE A 66 -4.42 -11.83 -2.13
N GLU A 67 -4.80 -13.06 -2.48
CA GLU A 67 -5.89 -13.31 -3.42
C GLU A 67 -7.24 -12.92 -2.79
N LEU A 68 -8.09 -12.25 -3.57
CA LEU A 68 -9.42 -11.87 -3.16
C LEU A 68 -10.46 -12.89 -3.65
N PRO A 69 -11.45 -13.24 -2.82
CA PRO A 69 -12.55 -14.07 -3.27
C PRO A 69 -13.42 -13.30 -4.27
N LYS A 70 -14.03 -14.02 -5.23
CA LYS A 70 -14.83 -13.43 -6.31
C LYS A 70 -15.95 -12.51 -5.81
N VAL A 71 -16.55 -12.83 -4.66
CA VAL A 71 -17.59 -12.00 -4.04
C VAL A 71 -17.07 -10.61 -3.70
N VAL A 72 -15.83 -10.48 -3.19
CA VAL A 72 -15.22 -9.19 -2.89
C VAL A 72 -14.82 -8.49 -4.18
N VAL A 73 -14.23 -9.21 -5.13
CA VAL A 73 -13.80 -8.64 -6.42
C VAL A 73 -14.93 -7.94 -7.15
N ASN A 74 -16.10 -8.58 -7.24
CA ASN A 74 -17.25 -8.01 -7.95
C ASN A 74 -17.63 -6.63 -7.39
N GLU A 75 -17.65 -6.50 -6.06
CA GLU A 75 -17.96 -5.24 -5.37
C GLU A 75 -16.89 -4.17 -5.61
N LEU A 76 -15.61 -4.56 -5.60
CA LEU A 76 -14.51 -3.61 -5.85
C LEU A 76 -14.50 -3.10 -7.29
N LEU A 77 -14.87 -3.93 -8.26
CA LEU A 77 -14.99 -3.53 -9.66
C LEU A 77 -16.15 -2.54 -9.88
N GLU A 78 -17.14 -2.54 -8.98
CA GLU A 78 -18.18 -1.52 -8.90
C GLU A 78 -17.73 -0.24 -8.17
N ARG A 79 -16.42 -0.08 -7.94
CA ARG A 79 -15.79 1.06 -7.25
C ARG A 79 -16.16 1.19 -5.77
N LYS A 80 -16.62 0.09 -5.13
CA LYS A 80 -16.75 0.07 -3.67
C LYS A 80 -15.38 -0.06 -3.02
N GLU A 81 -15.23 0.54 -1.84
CA GLU A 81 -13.99 0.44 -1.08
C GLU A 81 -13.90 -0.92 -0.37
N LEU A 82 -12.71 -1.54 -0.38
CA LEU A 82 -12.46 -2.82 0.30
C LEU A 82 -12.81 -2.78 1.79
N GLY A 83 -12.60 -1.64 2.46
CA GLY A 83 -13.00 -1.47 3.86
C GLY A 83 -14.49 -1.71 4.05
N HIS A 84 -15.34 -1.04 3.25
CA HIS A 84 -16.79 -1.18 3.33
C HIS A 84 -17.27 -2.59 2.97
N VAL A 85 -16.73 -3.18 1.90
CA VAL A 85 -17.07 -4.55 1.49
C VAL A 85 -16.74 -5.55 2.61
N MET A 86 -15.57 -5.39 3.25
CA MET A 86 -15.20 -6.26 4.36
C MET A 86 -16.02 -6.00 5.62
N ASP A 87 -16.40 -4.75 5.91
CA ASP A 87 -17.28 -4.44 7.05
C ASP A 87 -18.65 -5.10 6.91
N GLU A 88 -19.21 -5.15 5.69
CA GLU A 88 -20.46 -5.86 5.40
C GLU A 88 -20.32 -7.36 5.63
N ILE A 89 -19.25 -7.98 5.10
CA ILE A 89 -18.97 -9.41 5.29
C ILE A 89 -18.75 -9.74 6.77
N MET A 90 -17.94 -8.96 7.49
CA MET A 90 -17.65 -9.20 8.90
C MET A 90 -18.90 -9.05 9.78
N LYS A 91 -19.80 -8.11 9.46
CA LYS A 91 -21.11 -8.01 10.13
C LYS A 91 -21.94 -9.26 9.92
N THR A 92 -22.00 -9.81 8.69
CA THR A 92 -22.74 -11.05 8.42
C THR A 92 -22.17 -12.26 9.16
N GLU A 93 -20.86 -12.28 9.40
CA GLU A 93 -20.19 -13.35 10.14
C GLU A 93 -20.10 -13.12 11.66
N ASN A 94 -20.69 -12.04 12.20
CA ASN A 94 -20.54 -11.62 13.60
C ASN A 94 -19.06 -11.49 14.05
N SER A 95 -18.15 -11.15 13.13
CA SER A 95 -16.73 -11.00 13.38
C SER A 95 -16.36 -9.54 13.63
N LYS A 96 -15.48 -9.26 14.60
CA LYS A 96 -14.93 -7.92 14.89
C LYS A 96 -13.43 -7.92 14.59
N CYS A 97 -13.04 -7.63 13.35
CA CYS A 97 -11.63 -7.62 12.97
C CYS A 97 -11.09 -6.18 12.85
N LYS A 98 -10.33 -5.72 13.86
CA LYS A 98 -9.63 -4.42 13.81
C LYS A 98 -8.35 -4.46 12.96
N SER A 99 -7.93 -5.65 12.50
CA SER A 99 -6.69 -5.90 11.75
C SER A 99 -6.84 -5.73 10.22
N GLY A 100 -8.02 -5.35 9.73
CA GLY A 100 -8.31 -5.13 8.31
C GLY A 100 -8.55 -6.42 7.52
N ALA A 101 -8.73 -6.30 6.20
CA ALA A 101 -9.05 -7.42 5.31
C ALA A 101 -8.06 -8.59 5.42
N ILE A 102 -6.75 -8.30 5.43
CA ILE A 102 -5.71 -9.33 5.57
C ILE A 102 -5.80 -10.08 6.91
N GLY A 103 -6.15 -9.38 7.99
CA GLY A 103 -6.36 -9.99 9.31
C GLY A 103 -7.51 -10.98 9.31
N PHE A 104 -8.59 -10.66 8.58
CA PHE A 104 -9.69 -11.58 8.37
C PHE A 104 -9.27 -12.79 7.54
N PHE A 105 -8.67 -12.59 6.35
CA PHE A 105 -8.33 -13.69 5.45
C PHE A 105 -7.21 -14.61 5.95
N THR A 106 -6.35 -14.12 6.83
CA THR A 106 -5.26 -14.90 7.43
C THR A 106 -5.61 -15.48 8.80
N ASN A 107 -6.87 -15.38 9.24
CA ASN A 107 -7.30 -15.79 10.59
C ASN A 107 -6.45 -15.16 11.71
N GLY A 108 -6.09 -13.89 11.55
CA GLY A 108 -5.34 -13.10 12.52
C GLY A 108 -3.82 -13.35 12.52
N VAL A 109 -3.29 -14.17 11.61
CA VAL A 109 -1.83 -14.42 11.51
C VAL A 109 -1.07 -13.21 11.01
N MET A 110 -1.67 -12.39 10.13
CA MET A 110 -1.09 -11.14 9.65
C MET A 110 -2.11 -10.01 9.73
N ASP A 111 -1.74 -8.88 10.34
CA ASP A 111 -2.54 -7.67 10.31
C ASP A 111 -2.09 -6.67 9.23
N ARG A 112 -2.89 -5.59 9.05
CA ARG A 112 -2.60 -4.52 8.08
C ARG A 112 -1.25 -3.83 8.35
N LYS A 113 -0.84 -3.68 9.61
CA LYS A 113 0.42 -3.03 9.96
C LYS A 113 1.59 -3.89 9.50
N GLU A 114 1.56 -5.18 9.79
CA GLU A 114 2.59 -6.13 9.35
C GLU A 114 2.70 -6.18 7.83
N LEU A 115 1.57 -6.22 7.14
CA LEU A 115 1.49 -6.17 5.68
C LEU A 115 2.21 -4.93 5.11
N TYR A 116 1.97 -3.74 5.68
CA TYR A 116 2.56 -2.49 5.19
C TYR A 116 4.00 -2.28 5.64
N VAL A 117 4.39 -2.76 6.82
CA VAL A 117 5.80 -2.75 7.24
C VAL A 117 6.63 -3.55 6.24
N ALA A 118 6.17 -4.73 5.81
CA ALA A 118 6.87 -5.51 4.78
C ALA A 118 7.04 -4.72 3.47
N GLY A 119 6.00 -4.02 3.03
CA GLY A 119 6.07 -3.19 1.81
C GLY A 119 7.00 -1.97 1.92
N LEU A 120 7.04 -1.33 3.09
CA LEU A 120 7.97 -0.22 3.36
C LEU A 120 9.41 -0.70 3.45
N LEU A 121 9.66 -1.86 4.07
CA LEU A 121 10.99 -2.46 4.14
C LEU A 121 11.58 -2.69 2.74
N VAL A 122 10.78 -3.24 1.81
CA VAL A 122 11.26 -3.44 0.43
C VAL A 122 11.39 -2.12 -0.34
N ALA A 123 10.57 -1.12 -0.05
CA ALA A 123 10.70 0.21 -0.65
C ALA A 123 12.01 0.93 -0.27
N LEU A 124 12.64 0.52 0.85
CA LEU A 124 13.92 1.08 1.30
C LEU A 124 15.14 0.56 0.54
N VAL A 125 15.02 -0.54 -0.22
CA VAL A 125 16.15 -1.20 -0.89
C VAL A 125 17.02 -0.24 -1.72
N PRO A 126 16.47 0.68 -2.55
CA PRO A 126 17.30 1.62 -3.31
C PRO A 126 18.06 2.65 -2.46
N PHE A 127 17.62 2.91 -1.23
CA PHE A 127 18.32 3.79 -0.28
C PHE A 127 19.38 3.04 0.51
N LEU A 128 19.20 1.73 0.76
CA LEU A 128 20.22 0.90 1.43
C LEU A 128 21.43 0.62 0.54
N HIS A 129 21.27 0.70 -0.79
CA HIS A 129 22.30 0.41 -1.77
C HIS A 129 22.50 1.54 -2.77
N GLU A 130 22.63 2.78 -2.28
CA GLU A 130 22.61 3.96 -3.16
C GLU A 130 23.58 3.88 -4.33
N ASN A 131 24.80 3.37 -4.12
CA ASN A 131 25.83 3.22 -5.16
C ASN A 131 25.43 2.32 -6.34
N LEU A 132 24.49 1.37 -6.15
CA LEU A 132 23.98 0.51 -7.21
C LEU A 132 22.81 1.16 -7.95
N TYR A 133 22.02 1.98 -7.24
CA TYR A 133 20.80 2.60 -7.77
C TYR A 133 21.00 4.05 -8.26
N SER A 134 22.17 4.66 -8.03
CA SER A 134 22.54 5.99 -8.53
C SER A 134 23.26 5.97 -9.90
N LYS A 135 23.47 4.79 -10.49
CA LYS A 135 24.21 4.61 -11.76
C LYS A 135 23.34 4.57 -13.02
N VAL A 136 22.18 5.22 -13.01
CA VAL A 136 21.28 5.27 -14.18
C VAL A 136 21.29 6.66 -14.78
#